data_AF-A0A5X7TDB3-F1
#
_entry.id   AF-A0A5X7TDB3-F1
#
_cell.length_a   1.000
_cell.length_b   1.000
_cell.length_c   1.000
_cell.angle_alpha   90.00
_cell.angle_beta   90.00
_cell.angle_gamma   90.00
#
_symmetry.space_group_name_H-M   'P 1'
#
loop_
_entity.id
_entity.type
_entity.pdbx_description
1 polymer ?
#
loop_
_entity_poly.entity_id
_entity_poly.type
_entity_poly.pdbx_seq_one_letter_code
_entity_poly.pdbx_strand_id
1 'polypeptide(L)'
;DGYLNIAVQQYFIWQQRFPAGKEIVIHHSYTPSTSTGVPDSLDSLLGDELGDQCLTAATRKALKQLDAGIKYKNEDGSANIGWGYLGYILKTGANWKEGVIGDFTLRIHKKDETEVVVPCFNYPLKQIDPLTLEFKQKNFKPDENLDIHFYYDSSL
;
A
#
# COMPACT_ATOMS: atom_id res chain seq x y z
N ASP A 1 8.76 -2.78 -25.58
CA ASP A 1 7.33 -2.41 -25.61
C ASP A 1 7.08 -1.01 -26.19
N GLY A 2 8.09 -0.12 -26.31
CA GLY A 2 7.96 1.10 -27.14
C GLY A 2 7.14 2.23 -26.49
N TYR A 3 6.69 2.02 -25.26
CA TYR A 3 6.10 3.06 -24.42
C TYR A 3 7.19 3.93 -23.80
N LEU A 4 6.90 5.22 -23.70
CA LEU A 4 7.79 6.21 -23.13
C LEU A 4 7.82 6.04 -21.60
N ASN A 5 8.91 5.50 -21.06
CA ASN A 5 9.14 5.42 -19.61
C ASN A 5 9.67 6.76 -19.09
N ILE A 6 8.77 7.71 -18.83
CA ILE A 6 9.11 8.95 -18.11
C ILE A 6 8.99 8.68 -16.61
N ALA A 7 10.08 8.89 -15.87
CA ALA A 7 10.08 8.91 -14.41
C ALA A 7 10.39 10.34 -13.92
N VAL A 8 9.56 10.86 -13.01
CA VAL A 8 9.84 12.09 -12.28
C VAL A 8 10.32 11.71 -10.88
N GLN A 9 11.47 12.23 -10.48
CA GLN A 9 12.03 12.02 -9.14
C GLN A 9 12.19 13.35 -8.43
N GLN A 10 11.73 13.42 -7.18
CA GLN A 10 11.90 14.58 -6.31
C GLN A 10 12.63 14.15 -5.04
N TYR A 11 13.69 14.90 -4.71
CA TYR A 11 14.48 14.68 -3.50
C TYR A 11 14.45 15.92 -2.63
N PHE A 12 14.14 15.74 -1.35
CA PHE A 12 14.25 16.78 -0.33
C PHE A 12 15.52 16.52 0.48
N ILE A 13 16.45 17.48 0.48
CA ILE A 13 17.78 17.34 1.09
C ILE A 13 17.92 18.42 2.18
N TRP A 14 18.39 18.03 3.36
CA TRP A 14 18.69 18.94 4.46
C TRP A 14 19.96 18.51 5.20
N GLN A 15 20.56 19.43 5.96
CA GLN A 15 21.68 19.13 6.84
C GLN A 15 21.15 18.75 8.24
N GLN A 16 21.61 17.61 8.76
CA GLN A 16 21.29 17.15 10.12
C GLN A 16 22.58 17.07 10.94
N ARG A 17 22.59 17.75 12.10
CA ARG A 17 23.69 17.62 13.07
C ARG A 17 23.37 16.48 14.04
N PHE A 18 24.34 15.59 14.26
CA PHE A 18 24.26 14.49 15.22
C PHE A 18 25.16 14.77 16.43
N PRO A 19 24.61 15.27 17.56
CA PRO A 19 25.40 15.45 18.77
C PRO A 19 25.84 14.09 19.33
N ALA A 20 27.08 14.03 19.82
CA ALA A 20 27.65 12.80 20.34
C ALA A 20 26.80 12.22 21.48
N GLY A 21 26.47 10.93 21.38
CA GLY A 21 25.77 10.17 22.42
C GLY A 21 24.31 10.57 22.66
N LYS A 22 23.71 11.40 21.80
CA LYS A 22 22.31 11.83 21.95
C LYS A 22 21.43 11.19 20.88
N GLU A 23 20.21 10.85 21.28
CA GLU A 23 19.14 10.45 20.36
C GLU A 23 18.60 11.66 19.58
N ILE A 24 18.21 11.42 18.33
CA ILE A 24 17.50 12.39 17.49
C ILE A 24 16.25 11.71 16.97
N VAL A 25 15.14 12.45 17.01
CA VAL A 25 13.87 12.02 16.44
C VAL A 25 13.63 12.76 15.12
N ILE A 26 13.38 12.00 14.05
CA ILE A 26 13.02 12.53 12.73
C ILE A 26 11.55 12.17 12.48
N HIS A 27 10.75 13.16 12.08
CA HIS A 27 9.35 12.98 11.71
C HIS A 27 9.10 13.54 10.31
N HIS A 28 8.54 12.72 9.43
CA HIS A 28 8.11 13.13 8.10
C HIS A 28 6.58 13.07 8.01
N SER A 29 5.98 14.10 7.44
CA SER A 29 4.56 14.13 7.10
C SER A 29 4.42 14.79 5.73
N TYR A 30 3.76 14.09 4.82
CA TYR A 30 3.53 14.54 3.45
C TYR A 30 2.35 13.78 2.86
N THR A 31 1.75 14.33 1.81
CA THR A 31 0.80 13.60 0.96
C THR A 31 1.60 12.89 -0.12
N PRO A 32 1.62 11.56 -0.18
CA PRO A 32 2.36 10.84 -1.20
C PRO A 32 1.67 10.99 -2.57
N SER A 33 2.45 10.79 -3.64
CA SER A 33 1.86 10.53 -4.95
C SER A 33 1.34 9.10 -4.97
N THR A 34 0.05 8.93 -5.23
CA THR A 34 -0.57 7.61 -5.44
C THR A 34 -0.81 7.39 -6.92
N SER A 35 -0.46 6.21 -7.44
CA SER A 35 -0.87 5.83 -8.78
C SER A 35 -2.33 5.39 -8.76
N THR A 36 -3.09 5.82 -9.75
CA THR A 36 -4.50 5.45 -9.95
C THR A 36 -4.78 5.47 -11.46
N GLY A 37 -5.98 5.10 -11.87
CA GLY A 37 -6.35 5.05 -13.28
C GLY A 37 -7.83 4.85 -13.49
N VAL A 38 -8.16 4.32 -14.67
CA VAL A 38 -9.54 3.94 -15.00
C VAL A 38 -9.95 2.81 -14.05
N PRO A 39 -11.12 2.90 -13.38
CA PRO A 39 -11.64 1.82 -12.56
C PRO A 39 -11.73 0.50 -13.33
N ASP A 40 -11.50 -0.61 -12.64
CA ASP A 40 -11.52 -1.95 -13.22
C ASP A 40 -12.76 -2.74 -12.79
N SER A 41 -13.09 -3.76 -13.58
CA SER A 41 -14.12 -4.73 -13.18
C SER A 41 -13.53 -5.78 -12.24
N LEU A 42 -14.39 -6.42 -11.44
CA LEU A 42 -13.98 -7.52 -10.56
C LEU A 42 -13.26 -8.65 -11.33
N ASP A 43 -13.75 -9.01 -12.50
CA ASP A 43 -13.16 -10.08 -13.31
C ASP A 43 -11.74 -9.72 -13.79
N SER A 44 -11.50 -8.45 -14.12
CA SER A 44 -10.17 -7.95 -14.47
C SER A 44 -9.21 -8.04 -13.29
N LEU A 45 -9.64 -7.57 -12.10
CA LEU A 45 -8.83 -7.59 -10.89
C LEU A 45 -8.48 -9.01 -10.40
N LEU A 46 -9.37 -9.97 -10.63
CA LEU A 46 -9.19 -11.36 -10.20
C LEU A 46 -8.48 -12.25 -11.24
N GLY A 47 -8.36 -11.80 -12.48
CA GLY A 47 -7.84 -12.59 -13.60
C GLY A 47 -6.35 -12.96 -13.47
N ASP A 48 -5.92 -13.99 -14.18
CA ASP A 48 -4.57 -14.55 -14.01
C ASP A 48 -3.46 -13.73 -14.68
N GLU A 49 -3.77 -13.01 -15.77
CA GLU A 49 -2.77 -12.21 -16.53
C GLU A 49 -2.63 -10.77 -16.05
N LEU A 50 -3.74 -10.14 -15.66
CA LEU A 50 -3.80 -8.72 -15.27
C LEU A 50 -4.13 -8.52 -13.79
N GLY A 51 -4.46 -9.59 -13.07
CA GLY A 51 -4.87 -9.52 -11.68
C GLY A 51 -3.71 -9.33 -10.72
N ASP A 52 -4.05 -8.75 -9.58
CA ASP A 52 -3.13 -8.45 -8.50
C ASP A 52 -2.61 -9.74 -7.85
N GLN A 53 -1.31 -9.99 -8.02
CA GLN A 53 -0.63 -11.20 -7.57
C GLN A 53 -0.55 -11.31 -6.04
N CYS A 54 -0.76 -10.21 -5.32
CA CYS A 54 -0.77 -10.19 -3.86
C CYS A 54 -2.15 -10.51 -3.27
N LEU A 55 -3.15 -10.80 -4.12
CA LEU A 55 -4.48 -11.16 -3.69
C LEU A 55 -4.52 -12.54 -3.01
N THR A 56 -4.62 -12.51 -1.68
CA THR A 56 -4.98 -13.66 -0.84
C THR A 56 -6.44 -14.09 -1.03
N ALA A 57 -6.79 -15.28 -0.55
CA ALA A 57 -8.19 -15.73 -0.52
C ALA A 57 -9.12 -14.77 0.26
N ALA A 58 -8.61 -14.13 1.32
CA ALA A 58 -9.36 -13.19 2.13
C ALA A 58 -9.65 -11.88 1.37
N THR A 59 -8.64 -11.32 0.70
CA THR A 59 -8.80 -10.09 -0.09
C THR A 59 -9.64 -10.34 -1.34
N ARG A 60 -9.54 -11.51 -1.98
CA ARG A 60 -10.46 -11.90 -3.08
C ARG A 60 -11.91 -11.95 -2.63
N LYS A 61 -12.17 -12.47 -1.43
CA LYS A 61 -13.53 -12.46 -0.84
C LYS A 61 -13.99 -11.03 -0.55
N ALA A 62 -13.12 -10.20 0.01
CA ALA A 62 -13.43 -8.80 0.28
C ALA A 62 -13.74 -8.00 -1.00
N LEU A 63 -12.99 -8.21 -2.08
CA LEU A 63 -13.26 -7.61 -3.40
C LEU A 63 -14.63 -8.01 -3.96
N LYS A 64 -15.02 -9.29 -3.82
CA LYS A 64 -16.36 -9.75 -4.21
C LYS A 64 -17.46 -9.07 -3.39
N GLN A 65 -17.21 -8.82 -2.11
CA GLN A 65 -18.16 -8.12 -1.23
C GLN A 65 -18.24 -6.63 -1.59
N LEU A 66 -17.11 -6.00 -1.89
CA LEU A 66 -17.05 -4.64 -2.39
C LEU A 66 -17.85 -4.51 -3.70
N ASP A 67 -17.56 -5.35 -4.70
CA ASP A 67 -18.28 -5.36 -5.98
C ASP A 67 -19.80 -5.47 -5.76
N ALA A 68 -20.25 -6.43 -4.96
CA ALA A 68 -21.67 -6.61 -4.68
C ALA A 68 -22.32 -5.42 -3.95
N GLY A 69 -21.54 -4.65 -3.20
CA GLY A 69 -21.99 -3.46 -2.47
C GLY A 69 -22.07 -2.19 -3.31
N ILE A 70 -21.38 -2.13 -4.46
CA ILE A 70 -21.38 -0.95 -5.33
C ILE A 70 -22.76 -0.80 -5.98
N LYS A 71 -23.38 0.38 -5.79
CA LYS A 71 -24.76 0.65 -6.23
C LYS A 71 -24.88 0.88 -7.74
N TYR A 72 -23.92 1.58 -8.31
CA TYR A 72 -23.95 1.96 -9.73
C TYR A 72 -23.21 0.92 -10.56
N LYS A 73 -23.98 0.17 -11.34
CA LYS A 73 -23.50 -0.87 -12.25
C LYS A 73 -23.52 -0.38 -13.70
N ASN A 74 -22.58 -0.86 -14.50
CA ASN A 74 -22.54 -0.67 -15.94
C ASN A 74 -23.70 -1.41 -16.62
N GLU A 75 -23.94 -1.17 -17.91
CA GLU A 75 -25.02 -1.82 -18.68
C GLU A 75 -24.88 -3.35 -18.72
N ASP A 76 -23.66 -3.87 -18.66
CA ASP A 76 -23.34 -5.29 -18.60
C ASP A 76 -23.48 -5.90 -17.19
N GLY A 77 -23.82 -5.09 -16.19
CA GLY A 77 -23.99 -5.49 -14.80
C GLY A 77 -22.71 -5.48 -13.96
N SER A 78 -21.54 -5.14 -14.53
CA SER A 78 -20.28 -5.00 -13.79
C SER A 78 -20.25 -3.72 -12.94
N ALA A 79 -19.50 -3.72 -11.82
CA ALA A 79 -19.16 -2.46 -11.14
C ALA A 79 -17.79 -1.94 -11.57
N ASN A 80 -17.64 -0.62 -11.45
CA ASN A 80 -16.37 0.09 -11.61
C ASN A 80 -15.67 0.19 -10.24
N ILE A 81 -14.72 -0.70 -9.99
CA ILE A 81 -13.92 -0.72 -8.76
C ILE A 81 -12.75 0.25 -8.94
N GLY A 82 -12.74 1.33 -8.14
CA GLY A 82 -11.63 2.25 -8.10
C GLY A 82 -10.41 1.58 -7.50
N TRP A 83 -9.22 1.90 -8.00
CA TRP A 83 -7.97 1.37 -7.48
C TRP A 83 -6.94 2.46 -7.23
N GLY A 84 -6.04 2.18 -6.30
CA GLY A 84 -4.90 3.01 -5.98
C GLY A 84 -3.70 2.16 -5.60
N TYR A 85 -2.51 2.63 -5.94
CA TYR A 85 -1.24 1.98 -5.61
C TYR A 85 -0.32 2.99 -4.91
N LEU A 86 0.30 2.54 -3.82
CA LEU A 86 1.32 3.28 -3.08
C LEU A 86 2.54 2.40 -2.84
N GLY A 87 3.65 2.77 -3.48
CA GLY A 87 4.97 2.22 -3.19
C GLY A 87 5.70 3.02 -2.09
N TYR A 88 6.40 2.33 -1.20
CA TYR A 88 7.25 2.92 -0.17
C TYR A 88 8.60 2.21 -0.10
N ILE A 89 9.68 2.98 -0.22
CA ILE A 89 11.04 2.44 -0.15
C ILE A 89 11.39 2.18 1.32
N LEU A 90 11.42 0.91 1.70
CA LEU A 90 11.73 0.47 3.06
C LEU A 90 13.08 -0.26 3.15
N LYS A 91 13.44 -1.04 2.13
CA LYS A 91 14.68 -1.84 2.09
C LYS A 91 15.96 -1.04 2.30
N THR A 92 15.97 0.25 1.95
CA THR A 92 17.13 1.12 2.16
C THR A 92 17.41 1.38 3.64
N GLY A 93 16.46 1.10 4.53
CA GLY A 93 16.68 1.07 5.97
C GLY A 93 17.77 0.07 6.39
N ALA A 94 18.03 -0.97 5.58
CA ALA A 94 19.15 -1.88 5.83
C ALA A 94 20.53 -1.25 5.61
N ASN A 95 20.61 -0.01 5.11
CA ASN A 95 21.88 0.73 4.96
C ASN A 95 22.30 1.49 6.23
N TRP A 96 21.44 1.56 7.26
CA TRP A 96 21.84 2.12 8.56
C TRP A 96 22.92 1.24 9.21
N LYS A 97 23.67 1.81 10.17
CA LYS A 97 24.90 1.22 10.73
C LYS A 97 24.82 -0.28 11.07
N GLU A 98 23.71 -0.72 11.64
CA GLU A 98 23.52 -2.11 12.10
C GLU A 98 22.76 -2.98 11.09
N GLY A 99 22.27 -2.39 10.00
CA GLY A 99 21.41 -3.05 9.01
C GLY A 99 20.01 -3.42 9.51
N VAL A 100 19.69 -3.14 10.78
CA VAL A 100 18.36 -3.24 11.37
C VAL A 100 17.80 -1.84 11.64
N ILE A 101 16.48 -1.69 11.55
CA ILE A 101 15.77 -0.45 11.92
C ILE A 101 15.13 -0.53 13.31
N GLY A 102 15.47 -1.57 14.07
CA GLY A 102 15.06 -1.73 15.47
C GLY A 102 13.57 -2.08 15.61
N ASP A 103 12.88 -1.39 16.51
CA ASP A 103 11.45 -1.59 16.77
C ASP A 103 10.62 -0.89 15.69
N PHE A 104 10.11 -1.67 14.75
CA PHE A 104 9.33 -1.17 13.62
C PHE A 104 7.84 -1.40 13.82
N THR A 105 7.03 -0.41 13.46
CA THR A 105 5.57 -0.50 13.41
C THR A 105 5.09 0.13 12.10
N LEU A 106 4.41 -0.66 11.27
CA LEU A 106 3.67 -0.21 10.09
C LEU A 106 2.18 -0.24 10.43
N ARG A 107 1.49 0.88 10.21
CA ARG A 107 0.03 0.95 10.27
C ARG A 107 -0.51 1.45 8.95
N ILE A 108 -1.48 0.74 8.41
CA ILE A 108 -2.25 1.15 7.24
C ILE A 108 -3.66 1.43 7.72
N HIS A 109 -4.09 2.67 7.56
CA HIS A 109 -5.42 3.12 7.92
C HIS A 109 -6.29 3.15 6.67
N LYS A 110 -7.37 2.39 6.71
CA LYS A 110 -8.42 2.39 5.70
C LYS A 110 -9.22 3.69 5.80
N LYS A 111 -9.73 4.17 4.66
CA LYS A 111 -10.67 5.30 4.63
C LYS A 111 -12.01 4.94 5.24
N ASP A 112 -12.48 3.72 4.99
CA ASP A 112 -13.72 3.17 5.50
C ASP A 112 -13.67 1.63 5.57
N GLU A 113 -14.72 1.01 6.13
CA GLU A 113 -14.75 -0.44 6.34
C GLU A 113 -14.87 -1.23 5.02
N THR A 114 -15.39 -0.62 3.96
CA THR A 114 -15.63 -1.26 2.65
C THR A 114 -14.41 -1.24 1.73
N GLU A 115 -13.49 -0.29 1.92
CA GLU A 115 -12.21 -0.26 1.21
C GLU A 115 -11.48 -1.59 1.39
N VAL A 116 -10.89 -2.15 0.34
CA VAL A 116 -10.08 -3.36 0.39
C VAL A 116 -8.62 -2.96 0.27
N VAL A 117 -7.84 -3.18 1.32
CA VAL A 117 -6.40 -2.95 1.32
C VAL A 117 -5.69 -4.27 1.10
N VAL A 118 -4.81 -4.30 0.11
CA VAL A 118 -4.01 -5.48 -0.28
C VAL A 118 -2.54 -5.09 -0.18
N PRO A 119 -1.87 -5.41 0.94
CA PRO A 119 -0.43 -5.21 1.07
C PRO A 119 0.33 -6.29 0.28
N CYS A 120 1.10 -5.87 -0.71
CA CYS A 120 2.19 -6.64 -1.29
C CYS A 120 3.41 -6.52 -0.36
N PHE A 121 3.41 -7.33 0.70
CA PHE A 121 4.44 -7.37 1.72
C PHE A 121 4.50 -8.78 2.30
N ASN A 122 5.69 -9.40 2.39
CA ASN A 122 5.79 -10.80 2.80
C ASN A 122 5.50 -11.02 4.30
N TYR A 123 5.44 -9.95 5.08
CA TYR A 123 5.15 -10.03 6.51
C TYR A 123 3.64 -9.84 6.76
N PRO A 124 3.03 -10.67 7.61
CA PRO A 124 1.59 -10.62 7.84
C PRO A 124 1.21 -9.37 8.65
N LEU A 125 0.27 -8.59 8.12
CA LEU A 125 -0.41 -7.55 8.88
C LEU A 125 -1.60 -8.15 9.64
N LYS A 126 -1.84 -7.66 10.86
CA LYS A 126 -3.00 -8.00 11.68
C LYS A 126 -3.98 -6.84 11.66
N GLN A 127 -5.27 -7.14 11.50
CA GLN A 127 -6.31 -6.15 11.74
C GLN A 127 -6.45 -5.94 13.25
N ILE A 128 -6.19 -4.72 13.72
CA ILE A 128 -6.25 -4.37 15.14
C ILE A 128 -7.53 -3.62 15.53
N ASP A 129 -8.21 -3.04 14.53
CA ASP A 129 -9.53 -2.42 14.62
C ASP A 129 -10.20 -2.44 13.22
N PRO A 130 -11.47 -2.00 13.07
CA PRO A 130 -12.17 -2.07 11.78
C PRO A 130 -11.46 -1.36 10.62
N LEU A 131 -10.63 -0.34 10.90
CA LEU A 131 -10.00 0.51 9.91
C LEU A 131 -8.47 0.40 9.90
N THR A 132 -7.84 -0.39 10.78
CA THR A 132 -6.37 -0.41 10.89
C THR A 132 -5.78 -1.80 10.75
N LEU A 133 -4.86 -1.93 9.81
CA LEU A 133 -3.94 -3.05 9.67
C LEU A 133 -2.59 -2.67 10.28
N GLU A 134 -2.02 -3.53 11.14
CA GLU A 134 -0.74 -3.32 11.79
C GLU A 134 0.22 -4.48 11.55
N PHE A 135 1.47 -4.14 11.20
CA PHE A 135 2.63 -5.02 11.37
C PHE A 135 3.56 -4.40 12.42
N LYS A 136 4.01 -5.23 13.37
CA LYS A 136 4.91 -4.80 14.43
C LYS A 136 5.97 -5.86 14.68
N GLN A 137 7.25 -5.44 14.64
CA GLN A 137 8.38 -6.34 14.77
C GLN A 137 9.55 -5.64 15.49
N LYS A 138 10.14 -6.33 16.46
CA LYS A 138 11.39 -5.89 17.10
C LYS A 138 12.59 -6.35 16.31
N ASN A 139 13.68 -5.59 16.37
CA ASN A 139 14.93 -5.87 15.64
C ASN A 139 14.69 -6.15 14.15
N PHE A 140 13.79 -5.39 13.53
CA PHE A 140 13.38 -5.62 12.15
C PHE A 140 14.48 -5.22 11.18
N LYS A 141 14.79 -6.11 10.23
CA LYS A 141 15.68 -5.86 9.10
C LYS A 141 14.82 -5.82 7.84
N PRO A 142 14.65 -4.66 7.19
CA PRO A 142 13.86 -4.60 5.97
C PRO A 142 14.63 -5.22 4.81
N ASP A 143 14.02 -6.21 4.16
CA ASP A 143 14.54 -6.93 2.99
C ASP A 143 13.73 -6.68 1.71
N GLU A 144 12.60 -5.99 1.83
CA GLU A 144 11.73 -5.59 0.72
C GLU A 144 11.21 -4.16 0.87
N ASN A 145 10.66 -3.62 -0.22
CA ASN A 145 9.88 -2.38 -0.18
C ASN A 145 8.43 -2.71 0.21
N LEU A 146 7.64 -1.68 0.50
CA LEU A 146 6.20 -1.86 0.67
C LEU A 146 5.52 -1.45 -0.63
N ASP A 147 4.60 -2.29 -1.08
CA ASP A 147 3.67 -1.99 -2.15
C ASP A 147 2.26 -2.21 -1.59
N ILE A 148 1.41 -1.19 -1.62
CA ILE A 148 0.08 -1.24 -1.01
C ILE A 148 -0.96 -0.89 -2.06
N HIS A 149 -1.87 -1.81 -2.30
CA HIS A 149 -2.98 -1.61 -3.24
C HIS A 149 -4.26 -1.34 -2.45
N PHE A 150 -5.06 -0.41 -2.96
CA PHE A 150 -6.33 0.01 -2.39
C PHE A 150 -7.40 -0.19 -3.45
N TYR A 151 -8.52 -0.79 -3.06
CA TYR A 151 -9.69 -0.94 -3.91
C TYR A 151 -10.92 -0.39 -3.19
N TYR A 152 -11.73 0.40 -3.88
CA TYR A 152 -12.83 1.13 -3.27
C TYR A 152 -13.97 1.34 -4.28
N ASP A 153 -15.14 1.70 -3.77
CA ASP A 153 -16.25 2.13 -4.62
C ASP A 153 -15.89 3.49 -5.25
N SER A 154 -15.67 3.51 -6.57
CA SER A 154 -15.29 4.73 -7.31
C SER A 154 -16.43 5.75 -7.45
N SER A 155 -17.64 5.38 -7.05
CA SER A 155 -18.82 6.27 -7.08
C SER A 155 -18.98 7.12 -5.81
N LEU A 156 -18.18 6.87 -4.78
CA LEU A 156 -18.17 7.60 -3.51
C LEU A 156 -17.15 8.75 -3.49
#